data_AF-A0A7V7Y0S9-F1
#
_entry.id   AF-A0A7V7Y0S9-F1
#
_cell.length_a   1.000
_cell.length_b   1.000
_cell.length_c   1.000
_cell.angle_alpha   90.00
_cell.angle_beta   90.00
_cell.angle_gamma   90.00
#
_symmetry.space_group_name_H-M   'P 1'
#
loop_
_entity.id
_entity.type
_entity.pdbx_description
1 polymer ?
#
loop_
_entity_poly.entity_id
_entity_poly.type
_entity_poly.pdbx_seq_one_letter_code
_entity_poly.pdbx_strand_id
1 'polypeptide(L)' 'MKKKLVKGSVICSMIGIGFIVIGTNVEAATYYGNGVYCNKQKCWVNWGQAWSKGVKRWGDNLFGSFSGGRI' A
#
# COMPACT_ATOMS: atom_id res chain seq x y z
N MET A 1 -25.37 17.69 37.07
CA MET A 1 -24.88 17.69 35.67
C MET A 1 -23.70 16.73 35.39
N LYS A 2 -23.06 16.10 36.39
CA LYS A 2 -21.92 15.18 36.19
C LYS A 2 -22.27 13.82 35.53
N LYS A 3 -23.49 13.29 35.76
CA LYS A 3 -23.90 11.96 35.25
C LYS A 3 -24.15 11.92 33.73
N LYS A 4 -24.48 13.05 33.09
CA LYS A 4 -24.75 13.11 31.64
C LYS A 4 -23.46 13.10 30.81
N LEU A 5 -22.39 13.73 31.31
CA LEU A 5 -21.07 13.76 30.65
C LEU A 5 -20.37 12.39 30.66
N VAL A 6 -20.49 11.62 31.76
CA VAL A 6 -19.87 10.29 31.87
C VAL A 6 -20.47 9.30 30.87
N LYS A 7 -21.80 9.35 30.64
CA LYS A 7 -22.47 8.46 29.67
C LYS A 7 -22.06 8.74 28.22
N GLY A 8 -21.85 10.01 27.86
CA GLY A 8 -21.39 10.38 26.51
C GLY A 8 -19.95 9.94 26.24
N SER A 9 -19.07 10.01 27.25
CA SER A 9 -17.67 9.59 27.11
C SER A 9 -17.51 8.08 26.91
N VAL A 10 -18.34 7.26 27.55
CA VAL A 10 -18.30 5.79 27.42
C VAL A 10 -18.82 5.31 26.06
N ILE A 11 -19.79 6.00 25.46
CA ILE A 11 -20.32 5.64 24.14
C ILE A 11 -19.28 5.93 23.04
N CYS A 12 -18.56 7.05 23.17
CA CYS A 12 -17.53 7.44 22.19
C CYS A 12 -16.33 6.48 22.21
N SER A 13 -15.93 5.98 23.39
CA SER A 13 -14.82 5.04 23.52
C SER A 13 -15.15 3.65 22.96
N MET A 14 -16.38 3.16 23.10
CA MET A 14 -16.78 1.86 22.54
C MET A 14 -16.81 1.85 21.00
N ILE A 15 -17.24 2.95 20.38
CA ILE A 15 -17.21 3.10 18.91
C ILE A 15 -15.76 3.19 18.40
N GLY A 16 -14.89 3.92 19.11
CA GLY A 16 -13.47 4.02 18.77
C GLY A 16 -12.72 2.69 18.82
N ILE A 17 -13.03 1.83 19.80
CA ILE A 17 -12.37 0.52 19.95
C ILE A 17 -12.91 -0.50 18.93
N GLY A 18 -14.21 -0.45 18.60
CA GLY A 18 -14.83 -1.34 17.62
C GLY A 18 -14.27 -1.18 16.20
N PHE A 19 -13.83 0.01 15.82
CA PHE A 19 -13.20 0.25 14.51
C PHE A 19 -11.77 -0.29 14.41
N ILE A 20 -11.04 -0.45 15.51
CA ILE A 20 -9.65 -0.93 15.50
C ILE A 20 -9.59 -2.46 15.30
N VAL A 21 -10.62 -3.20 15.72
CA VAL A 21 -10.63 -4.68 15.70
C VAL A 21 -11.01 -5.29 14.34
N ILE A 22 -11.61 -4.52 13.42
CA ILE A 22 -12.10 -5.05 12.13
C ILE A 22 -11.04 -5.00 11.01
N GLY A 23 -9.92 -4.30 11.20
CA GLY A 23 -9.12 -3.79 10.07
C GLY A 23 -7.76 -4.43 9.77
N THR A 24 -7.27 -5.43 10.51
CA THR A 24 -5.85 -5.83 10.43
C THR A 24 -5.61 -7.29 10.04
N ASN A 25 -6.34 -7.81 9.06
CA ASN A 25 -5.79 -8.86 8.20
C ASN A 25 -4.93 -8.21 7.12
N VAL A 26 -3.83 -7.56 7.53
CA VAL A 26 -2.78 -7.16 6.59
C VAL A 26 -2.04 -8.45 6.24
N GLU A 27 -2.66 -9.28 5.40
CA GLU A 27 -1.91 -10.34 4.74
C GLU A 27 -0.75 -9.67 3.99
N ALA A 28 0.47 -10.09 4.33
CA ALA A 28 1.66 -9.60 3.65
C ALA A 28 1.51 -9.84 2.14
N ALA A 29 1.48 -8.75 1.38
CA ALA A 29 1.37 -8.81 -0.06
C ALA A 29 2.73 -9.22 -0.64
N THR A 30 2.76 -10.29 -1.43
CA THR A 30 3.96 -10.74 -2.15
C THR A 30 4.14 -9.89 -3.40
N TYR A 31 5.37 -9.40 -3.62
CA TYR A 31 5.72 -8.58 -4.77
C TYR A 31 6.23 -9.44 -5.94
N TYR A 32 5.59 -9.32 -7.10
CA TYR A 32 5.90 -10.14 -8.28
C TYR A 32 6.68 -9.39 -9.37
N GLY A 33 6.98 -8.10 -9.17
CA GLY A 33 7.60 -7.26 -10.18
C GLY A 33 6.62 -6.32 -10.86
N ASN A 34 7.14 -5.32 -11.56
CA ASN A 34 6.37 -4.30 -12.30
C ASN A 34 5.21 -3.62 -11.55
N GLY A 35 5.29 -3.52 -10.22
CA GLY A 35 4.25 -2.90 -9.40
C GLY A 35 3.08 -3.83 -9.07
N VAL A 36 3.17 -5.11 -9.43
CA VAL A 36 2.16 -6.13 -9.12
C VAL A 36 2.40 -6.70 -7.72
N TYR A 37 1.33 -6.70 -6.93
CA TYR A 37 1.28 -7.27 -5.60
C TYR A 37 0.12 -8.25 -5.52
N CYS A 38 0.34 -9.41 -4.93
CA CYS A 38 -0.73 -10.36 -4.63
C CYS A 38 -0.66 -10.81 -3.18
N ASN A 39 -1.82 -10.90 -2.53
CA ASN A 39 -2.00 -11.69 -1.32
C ASN A 39 -2.76 -12.98 -1.67
N LYS A 40 -3.22 -13.74 -0.67
CA LYS A 40 -3.89 -15.02 -0.92
C LYS A 40 -5.30 -14.86 -1.51
N GLN A 41 -5.85 -13.65 -1.48
CA GLN A 41 -7.24 -13.36 -1.85
C GLN A 41 -7.37 -12.52 -3.11
N LYS A 42 -6.40 -11.65 -3.41
CA LYS A 42 -6.44 -10.71 -4.52
C LYS A 42 -5.05 -10.29 -4.99
N CYS A 43 -4.98 -9.95 -6.28
CA CYS A 43 -3.87 -9.27 -6.90
C CYS A 43 -4.27 -7.84 -7.26
N TRP A 44 -3.34 -6.90 -7.13
CA TRP A 44 -3.52 -5.52 -7.57
C TRP A 44 -2.22 -4.94 -8.12
N VAL A 45 -2.37 -3.87 -8.90
CA VAL A 45 -1.25 -3.17 -9.50
C VAL A 45 -1.15 -1.79 -8.87
N ASN A 46 0.04 -1.47 -8.35
CA ASN A 46 0.40 -0.11 -8.03
C ASN A 46 0.90 0.58 -9.31
N TRP A 47 0.01 1.34 -9.95
CA TRP A 47 0.30 2.02 -11.21
C TRP A 47 1.42 3.06 -11.12
N GLY A 48 1.55 3.77 -10.00
CA GLY A 48 2.64 4.73 -9.81
C GLY A 48 4.00 4.03 -9.80
N GLN A 49 4.12 2.93 -9.05
CA GLN A 49 5.35 2.15 -9.02
C GLN A 49 5.60 1.40 -10.34
N ALA A 50 4.56 0.86 -10.98
CA ALA A 50 4.65 0.22 -12.29
C ALA A 50 5.20 1.20 -13.34
N TRP A 51 4.64 2.42 -13.37
CA TRP A 51 5.10 3.50 -14.23
C TRP A 51 6.55 3.88 -13.95
N SER A 52 6.90 4.18 -12.69
CA SER A 52 8.28 4.55 -12.33
C SER A 52 9.30 3.47 -12.68
N LYS A 53 8.96 2.19 -12.45
CA LYS A 53 9.83 1.07 -12.85
C LYS A 53 9.92 0.91 -14.36
N GLY A 54 8.81 1.10 -15.08
CA GLY A 54 8.77 1.11 -16.54
C GLY A 54 9.65 2.20 -17.13
N VAL A 55 9.52 3.44 -16.66
CA VAL A 55 10.34 4.58 -17.10
C VAL A 55 11.81 4.35 -16.79
N LYS A 56 12.13 3.84 -15.60
CA LYS A 56 13.52 3.49 -15.25
C LYS A 56 14.09 2.42 -16.17
N ARG A 57 13.36 1.32 -16.38
CA ARG A 57 13.76 0.22 -17.29
C ARG A 57 13.94 0.74 -18.71
N TRP A 58 13.04 1.58 -19.20
CA TRP A 58 13.14 2.19 -20.52
C TRP A 58 14.36 3.09 -20.63
N GLY A 59 14.58 3.99 -19.67
CA GLY A 59 15.76 4.85 -19.61
C GLY A 59 17.06 4.04 -19.54
N ASP A 60 17.12 3.01 -18.70
CA ASP A 60 18.28 2.14 -18.59
C ASP A 60 18.55 1.37 -19.90
N ASN A 61 17.53 0.98 -20.68
CA ASN A 61 17.74 0.37 -22.00
C ASN A 61 18.07 1.39 -23.10
N LEU A 62 17.50 2.59 -23.06
CA LEU A 62 17.75 3.64 -24.04
C LEU A 62 19.16 4.22 -23.85
N PHE A 63 19.47 4.66 -22.64
CA PHE A 63 20.77 5.23 -22.30
C PHE A 63 21.80 4.15 -22.06
N GLY A 64 21.44 2.94 -21.62
CA GLY A 64 22.37 1.80 -21.59
C GLY A 64 22.72 1.30 -22.99
N SER A 65 21.85 1.45 -23.99
CA SER A 65 22.23 1.22 -25.40
C SER A 65 23.09 2.35 -25.96
N PHE A 66 22.90 3.60 -25.49
CA PHE A 66 23.67 4.77 -25.94
C PHE A 66 25.03 4.90 -25.25
N SER A 67 25.11 4.54 -23.96
CA SER A 67 26.32 4.58 -23.11
C SER A 67 27.01 3.22 -22.99
N GLY A 68 26.33 2.14 -23.39
CA GLY A 68 26.89 0.80 -23.60
C GLY A 68 27.67 0.67 -24.90
N GLY A 69 28.21 1.78 -25.41
CA GLY A 69 29.43 1.76 -26.19
C GLY A 69 30.57 1.21 -25.34
N ARG A 70 30.61 -0.11 -25.17
CA ARG A 70 31.87 -0.82 -25.09
C ARG A 70 32.17 -1.30 -26.50
N ILE A 71 33.29 -0.78 -27.03
CA ILE A 71 34.13 -1.31 -28.13
C ILE A 71 33.47 -1.55 -29.49
#